data_AF-A0A2Z2MG98-F1
#
_entry.id   AF-A0A2Z2MG98-F1
#
_cell.length_a   1.000
_cell.length_b   1.000
_cell.length_c   1.000
_cell.angle_alpha   90.00
_cell.angle_beta   90.00
_cell.angle_gamma   90.00
#
_symmetry.space_group_name_H-M   'P 1'
#
loop_
_entity.id
_entity.type
_entity.pdbx_description
1 polymer ?
#
loop_
_entity_poly.entity_id
_entity_poly.type
_entity_poly.pdbx_seq_one_letter_code
_entity_poly.pdbx_strand_id
1 'polypeptide(L)'
;MEYEKVQVYGVSLADIEQILRREGFQDTLLQVQKPGQVFGLVKRLNPPWEMHVRGFEDGHLEAEIEISRDYLEHLNDSYRRSAATELSQLLSKYGIPHTVKRDSNVKLDLEVPETLTPWKPIVAALGVIILTSYILRKKE
;
A
#
# COMPACT_ATOMS: atom_id res chain seq x y z
N MET A 1 -10.54 -4.30 8.18
CA MET A 1 -11.33 -3.67 7.10
C MET A 1 -11.71 -4.74 6.09
N GLU A 2 -12.95 -4.75 5.62
CA GLU A 2 -13.35 -5.55 4.43
C GLU A 2 -12.97 -4.77 3.17
N TYR A 3 -12.50 -5.47 2.14
CA TYR A 3 -11.96 -4.87 0.92
C TYR A 3 -12.85 -5.21 -0.28
N GLU A 4 -13.00 -4.25 -1.20
CA GLU A 4 -13.59 -4.55 -2.49
C GLU A 4 -12.62 -5.45 -3.28
N LYS A 5 -13.15 -6.55 -3.81
CA LYS A 5 -12.37 -7.50 -4.59
C LYS A 5 -12.59 -7.23 -6.07
N VAL A 6 -11.50 -7.03 -6.81
CA VAL A 6 -11.53 -6.91 -8.28
C VAL A 6 -11.15 -8.27 -8.87
N GLN A 7 -12.12 -8.98 -9.41
CA GLN A 7 -11.87 -10.26 -10.07
C GLN A 7 -11.49 -10.02 -11.52
N VAL A 8 -10.30 -10.46 -11.94
CA VAL A 8 -9.85 -10.41 -13.34
C VAL A 8 -10.10 -11.74 -14.06
N TYR A 9 -10.23 -11.70 -15.39
CA TYR A 9 -10.48 -12.87 -16.22
C TYR A 9 -9.63 -12.87 -17.48
N GLY A 10 -9.20 -14.07 -17.91
CA GLY A 10 -8.48 -14.24 -19.19
C GLY A 10 -7.07 -13.66 -19.23
N VAL A 11 -6.51 -13.28 -18.07
CA VAL A 11 -5.17 -12.72 -17.93
C VAL A 11 -4.50 -13.30 -16.68
N SER A 12 -3.19 -13.53 -16.74
CA SER A 12 -2.45 -14.05 -15.58
C SER A 12 -2.13 -12.93 -14.58
N LEU A 13 -1.96 -13.28 -13.30
CA LEU A 13 -1.53 -12.32 -12.29
C LEU A 13 -0.14 -11.74 -12.56
N ALA A 14 0.74 -12.49 -13.25
CA ALA A 14 2.05 -12.01 -13.66
C ALA A 14 1.94 -10.90 -14.72
N ASP A 15 0.99 -11.01 -15.65
CA ASP A 15 0.73 -9.96 -16.64
C ASP A 15 0.14 -8.71 -15.97
N ILE A 16 -0.77 -8.88 -15.00
CA ILE A 16 -1.29 -7.78 -14.19
C ILE A 16 -0.16 -7.06 -13.46
N GLU A 17 0.71 -7.82 -12.78
CA GLU A 17 1.86 -7.27 -12.06
C GLU A 17 2.76 -6.46 -13.01
N GLN A 18 3.05 -6.99 -14.21
CA GLN A 18 3.84 -6.29 -15.22
C GLN A 18 3.17 -4.99 -15.69
N ILE A 19 1.85 -4.99 -15.88
CA ILE A 19 1.08 -3.79 -16.25
C ILE A 19 1.16 -2.74 -15.14
N LEU A 20 0.96 -3.14 -13.88
CA LEU A 20 1.10 -2.24 -12.73
C LEU A 20 2.51 -1.65 -12.66
N ARG A 21 3.55 -2.45 -12.87
CA ARG A 21 4.94 -1.96 -12.92
C ARG A 21 5.16 -0.93 -14.04
N ARG A 22 4.56 -1.13 -15.21
CA ARG A 22 4.59 -0.12 -16.30
C ARG A 22 3.88 1.17 -15.93
N GLU A 23 2.86 1.10 -15.09
CA GLU A 23 2.17 2.25 -14.51
C GLU A 23 2.93 2.89 -13.33
N GLY A 24 4.14 2.40 -13.02
CA GLY A 24 5.02 2.98 -11.99
C GLY A 24 4.83 2.42 -10.59
N PHE A 25 4.12 1.31 -10.45
CA PHE A 25 4.07 0.57 -9.19
C PHE A 25 5.39 -0.19 -8.95
N GLN A 26 5.77 -0.33 -7.67
CA GLN A 26 7.04 -0.90 -7.24
C GLN A 26 6.86 -1.81 -6.03
N ASP A 27 7.82 -2.70 -5.80
CA ASP A 27 7.87 -3.49 -4.58
C ASP A 27 8.10 -2.60 -3.35
N THR A 28 7.61 -3.05 -2.20
CA THR A 28 7.91 -2.43 -0.91
C THR A 28 8.14 -3.49 0.14
N LEU A 29 9.17 -3.28 0.96
CA LEU A 29 9.47 -4.15 2.11
C LEU A 29 8.52 -3.90 3.30
N LEU A 30 7.78 -2.79 3.28
CA LEU A 30 6.93 -2.36 4.40
C LEU A 30 5.46 -2.79 4.25
N GLN A 31 5.12 -3.52 3.19
CA GLN A 31 3.76 -4.03 3.02
C GLN A 31 3.59 -5.37 3.73
N VAL A 32 2.65 -5.42 4.67
CA VAL A 32 2.26 -6.66 5.37
C VAL A 32 1.70 -7.66 4.37
N GLN A 33 2.27 -8.87 4.28
CA GLN A 33 1.76 -9.94 3.41
C GLN A 33 0.43 -10.51 3.95
N LYS A 34 -0.61 -10.61 3.11
CA LYS A 34 -1.88 -11.27 3.46
C LYS A 34 -1.85 -12.76 3.05
N PRO A 35 -2.61 -13.65 3.73
CA PRO A 35 -2.71 -15.06 3.31
C PRO A 35 -3.19 -15.20 1.86
N GLY A 36 -2.52 -16.04 1.07
CA GLY A 36 -2.83 -16.26 -0.35
C GLY A 36 -2.42 -15.11 -1.28
N GLN A 37 -1.70 -14.11 -0.78
CA GLN A 37 -1.13 -13.04 -1.62
C GLN A 37 0.05 -13.58 -2.43
N VAL A 38 0.03 -13.36 -3.75
CA VAL A 38 1.11 -13.73 -4.67
C VAL A 38 2.03 -12.56 -5.01
N PHE A 39 1.50 -11.35 -5.06
CA PHE A 39 2.28 -10.12 -5.23
C PHE A 39 1.62 -8.97 -4.48
N GLY A 40 2.42 -7.94 -4.18
CA GLY A 40 1.89 -6.67 -3.71
C GLY A 40 2.80 -5.54 -4.12
N LEU A 41 2.23 -4.50 -4.72
CA LEU A 41 2.95 -3.35 -5.24
C LEU A 41 2.36 -2.05 -4.73
N VAL A 42 3.19 -1.00 -4.74
CA VAL A 42 2.80 0.34 -4.29
C VAL A 42 3.18 1.41 -5.30
N LYS A 43 2.38 2.47 -5.38
CA LYS A 43 2.66 3.64 -6.21
C LYS A 43 2.39 4.91 -5.41
N ARG A 44 3.41 5.76 -5.31
CA ARG A 44 3.23 7.11 -4.75
C ARG A 44 2.31 7.92 -5.66
N LEU A 45 1.33 8.56 -5.04
CA LEU A 45 0.47 9.54 -5.70
C LEU A 45 0.94 10.95 -5.33
N ASN A 46 0.05 11.93 -5.36
CA ASN A 46 0.33 13.23 -4.77
C ASN A 46 0.46 13.07 -3.24
N PRO A 47 1.49 13.65 -2.61
CA PRO A 47 1.64 13.58 -1.16
C PRO A 47 0.37 14.01 -0.42
N PRO A 48 0.02 13.35 0.69
CA PRO A 48 0.74 12.27 1.36
C PRO A 48 0.39 10.85 0.88
N TRP A 49 -0.31 10.70 -0.23
CA TRP A 49 -1.00 9.46 -0.59
C TRP A 49 -0.14 8.44 -1.33
N GLU A 50 -0.40 7.17 -1.07
CA GLU A 50 0.18 6.02 -1.74
C GLU A 50 -0.94 5.02 -2.07
N MET A 51 -0.90 4.46 -3.27
CA MET A 51 -1.83 3.40 -3.68
C MET A 51 -1.14 2.05 -3.57
N HIS A 52 -1.80 1.11 -2.92
CA HIS A 52 -1.37 -0.26 -2.74
C HIS A 52 -2.26 -1.18 -3.59
N VAL A 53 -1.66 -2.15 -4.27
CA VAL A 53 -2.39 -3.17 -5.03
C VAL A 53 -1.79 -4.53 -4.70
N ARG A 54 -2.67 -5.49 -4.36
CA ARG A 54 -2.32 -6.87 -4.04
C ARG A 54 -3.01 -7.81 -5.01
N GLY A 55 -2.31 -8.87 -5.41
CA GLY A 55 -2.89 -9.98 -6.16
C GLY A 55 -2.88 -11.26 -5.34
N PHE A 56 -3.92 -12.07 -5.49
CA PHE A 56 -4.13 -13.30 -4.72
C PHE A 56 -4.25 -14.54 -5.60
N GLU A 57 -3.93 -15.71 -5.06
CA GLU A 57 -3.87 -17.00 -5.79
C GLU A 57 -5.16 -17.37 -6.54
N ASP A 58 -6.33 -16.93 -6.06
CA ASP A 58 -7.65 -17.14 -6.68
C ASP A 58 -7.96 -16.12 -7.82
N GLY A 59 -6.99 -15.27 -8.16
CA GLY A 59 -7.07 -14.31 -9.25
C GLY A 59 -7.79 -13.00 -8.91
N HIS A 60 -8.20 -12.78 -7.66
CA HIS A 60 -8.70 -11.45 -7.28
C HIS A 60 -7.56 -10.49 -6.94
N LEU A 61 -7.87 -9.20 -7.07
CA LEU A 61 -7.01 -8.09 -6.69
C LEU A 61 -7.70 -7.28 -5.58
N GLU A 62 -6.90 -6.73 -4.68
CA GLU A 62 -7.34 -5.71 -3.72
C GLU A 62 -6.54 -4.44 -3.99
N ALA A 63 -7.18 -3.28 -3.89
CA ALA A 63 -6.53 -1.99 -4.04
C ALA A 63 -6.97 -1.03 -2.94
N GLU A 64 -6.01 -0.29 -2.40
CA GLU A 64 -6.20 0.63 -1.29
C GLU A 64 -5.45 1.93 -1.59
N ILE A 65 -6.03 3.08 -1.23
CA ILE A 65 -5.27 4.34 -1.12
C ILE A 65 -5.12 4.64 0.36
N GLU A 66 -3.89 4.91 0.76
CA GLU A 66 -3.52 5.14 2.14
C GLU A 66 -2.44 6.22 2.28
N ILE A 67 -2.18 6.64 3.52
CA ILE A 67 -1.04 7.51 3.82
C ILE A 67 0.26 6.78 3.47
N SER A 68 1.20 7.48 2.86
CA SER A 68 2.49 6.91 2.51
C SER A 68 3.22 6.40 3.74
N ARG A 69 3.88 5.25 3.59
CA ARG A 69 4.75 4.61 4.58
C ARG A 69 5.91 5.47 5.12
N ASP A 70 6.11 6.67 4.58
CA ASP A 70 7.07 7.66 5.12
C ASP A 70 6.56 8.33 6.42
N TYR A 71 5.26 8.18 6.74
CA TYR A 71 4.61 8.79 7.90
C TYR A 71 4.06 7.74 8.86
N LEU A 72 4.10 7.99 10.17
CA LEU A 72 3.61 7.06 11.20
C LEU A 72 2.10 6.80 11.10
N GLU A 73 1.35 7.76 10.57
CA GLU A 73 -0.09 7.67 10.34
C GLU A 73 -0.45 6.52 9.40
N HIS A 74 0.48 6.02 8.58
CA HIS A 74 0.31 4.81 7.77
C HIS A 74 -0.08 3.56 8.59
N LEU A 75 0.22 3.53 9.89
CA LEU A 75 -0.15 2.41 10.77
C LEU A 75 -1.63 2.45 11.21
N ASN A 76 -2.35 3.54 10.95
CA ASN A 76 -3.74 3.70 11.32
C ASN A 76 -4.67 3.40 10.14
N ASP A 77 -5.49 2.36 10.29
CA ASP A 77 -6.49 1.95 9.31
C ASP A 77 -7.55 3.03 8.99
N SER A 78 -7.69 4.06 9.85
CA SER A 78 -8.62 5.16 9.58
C SER A 78 -8.19 6.01 8.37
N TYR A 79 -6.91 6.02 8.00
CA TYR A 79 -6.41 6.77 6.84
C TYR A 79 -6.27 5.92 5.57
N ARG A 80 -7.06 4.86 5.47
CA ARG A 80 -7.13 3.95 4.31
C ARG A 80 -8.53 3.96 3.72
N ARG A 81 -8.62 3.82 2.40
CA ARG A 81 -9.88 3.53 1.69
C ARG A 81 -9.67 2.52 0.58
N SER A 82 -10.75 1.89 0.12
CA SER A 82 -10.71 1.12 -1.13
C SER A 82 -10.36 2.01 -2.31
N ALA A 83 -9.54 1.46 -3.21
CA ALA A 83 -9.18 2.02 -4.50
C ALA A 83 -9.54 1.08 -5.66
N ALA A 84 -10.57 0.23 -5.46
CA ALA A 84 -11.03 -0.70 -6.50
C ALA A 84 -11.55 0.02 -7.75
N THR A 85 -12.11 1.24 -7.59
CA THR A 85 -12.55 2.06 -8.73
C THR A 85 -11.37 2.53 -9.56
N GLU A 86 -10.30 3.03 -8.92
CA GLU A 86 -9.07 3.46 -9.59
C GLU A 86 -8.37 2.28 -10.27
N LEU A 87 -8.31 1.12 -9.61
CA LEU A 87 -7.79 -0.09 -10.21
C LEU A 87 -8.64 -0.54 -11.40
N SER A 88 -9.97 -0.51 -11.28
CA SER A 88 -10.89 -0.86 -12.37
C SER A 88 -10.72 0.03 -13.60
N GLN A 89 -10.51 1.34 -13.41
CA GLN A 89 -10.21 2.27 -14.49
C GLN A 89 -8.87 1.95 -15.17
N LEU A 90 -7.84 1.63 -14.39
CA LEU A 90 -6.53 1.21 -14.90
C LEU A 90 -6.65 -0.08 -15.71
N LEU A 91 -7.32 -1.10 -15.19
CA LEU A 91 -7.55 -2.37 -15.90
C LEU A 91 -8.35 -2.15 -17.20
N SER A 92 -9.37 -1.30 -17.16
CA SER A 92 -10.17 -0.93 -18.34
C SER A 92 -9.33 -0.25 -19.42
N LYS A 93 -8.39 0.64 -19.04
CA LYS A 93 -7.44 1.28 -19.97
C LYS A 93 -6.60 0.26 -20.75
N TYR A 94 -6.30 -0.88 -20.15
CA TYR A 94 -5.57 -1.98 -20.79
C TYR A 94 -6.48 -3.06 -21.42
N GLY A 95 -7.81 -2.84 -21.45
CA GLY A 95 -8.76 -3.77 -22.03
C GLY A 95 -8.91 -5.08 -21.26
N ILE A 96 -8.58 -5.09 -19.96
CA ILE A 96 -8.65 -6.29 -19.12
C ILE A 96 -10.10 -6.49 -18.63
N PRO A 97 -10.75 -7.63 -18.94
CA PRO A 97 -12.06 -7.94 -18.39
C PRO A 97 -12.00 -8.18 -16.89
N HIS A 98 -12.88 -7.53 -16.13
CA HIS A 98 -12.93 -7.66 -14.68
C HIS A 98 -14.32 -7.36 -14.12
N THR A 99 -14.57 -7.80 -12.88
CA THR A 99 -15.74 -7.43 -12.09
C THR A 99 -15.32 -6.91 -10.72
N VAL A 100 -16.07 -5.95 -10.18
CA VAL A 100 -15.84 -5.44 -8.83
C VAL A 100 -16.92 -6.02 -7.92
N LYS A 101 -16.51 -6.81 -6.94
CA LYS A 101 -17.38 -7.29 -5.86
C LYS A 101 -17.27 -6.29 -4.71
N ARG A 102 -18.30 -5.47 -4.58
CA ARG A 102 -18.39 -4.48 -3.51
C ARG A 102 -18.91 -5.14 -2.23
N ASP A 103 -18.17 -4.97 -1.15
CA ASP A 103 -18.69 -5.21 0.18
C ASP A 103 -19.38 -3.94 0.69
N SER A 104 -20.52 -4.09 1.36
CA SER A 104 -21.28 -2.97 1.95
C SER A 104 -20.51 -2.24 3.05
N ASN A 105 -19.51 -2.87 3.69
CA ASN A 105 -18.78 -2.28 4.80
C ASN A 105 -17.45 -1.61 4.39
N VAL A 106 -17.23 -1.40 3.10
CA VAL A 106 -15.99 -0.79 2.60
C VAL A 106 -15.99 0.72 2.85
N LYS A 107 -14.87 1.22 3.39
CA LYS A 107 -14.61 2.65 3.50
C LYS A 107 -14.22 3.23 2.13
N LEU A 108 -15.01 4.20 1.66
CA LEU A 108 -14.78 4.91 0.40
C LEU A 108 -14.21 6.31 0.57
N ASP A 109 -14.37 6.91 1.75
CA ASP A 109 -13.87 8.26 2.02
C ASP A 109 -12.45 8.20 2.61
N LEU A 110 -11.57 9.09 2.14
CA LEU A 110 -10.26 9.31 2.72
C LEU A 110 -10.36 10.32 3.85
N GLU A 111 -10.00 9.90 5.06
CA GLU A 111 -9.71 10.84 6.13
C GLU A 111 -8.35 11.47 5.90
N VAL A 112 -8.29 12.80 5.95
CA VAL A 112 -7.02 13.54 5.90
C VAL A 112 -6.51 13.67 7.32
N PRO A 113 -5.30 13.18 7.65
CA PRO A 113 -4.76 13.32 8.99
C PRO A 113 -4.43 14.80 9.26
N GLU A 114 -4.65 15.24 10.50
CA GLU A 114 -4.30 16.60 10.94
C GLU A 114 -2.78 16.84 10.95
N THR A 115 -2.01 15.76 11.11
CA THR A 115 -0.54 15.79 11.16
C THR A 115 0.05 14.67 10.31
N LEU A 116 1.28 14.87 9.87
CA LEU A 116 2.05 13.88 9.12
C LEU A 116 3.40 13.76 9.81
N THR A 117 3.64 12.65 10.49
CA THR A 117 4.81 12.47 11.36
C THR A 117 5.88 11.64 10.64
N PRO A 118 6.94 12.25 10.07
CA PRO A 118 7.95 11.50 9.34
C PRO A 118 8.77 10.67 10.34
N TRP A 119 8.86 9.35 10.13
CA TRP A 119 9.52 8.49 11.11
C TRP A 119 11.06 8.46 10.97
N LYS A 120 11.59 8.77 9.78
CA LYS A 120 13.03 8.71 9.50
C LYS A 120 13.87 9.61 10.44
N PRO A 121 13.50 10.89 10.68
CA PRO A 121 14.19 11.72 11.66
C PRO A 121 14.18 11.16 13.08
N ILE A 122 13.07 10.52 13.49
CA ILE A 122 12.92 9.92 14.83
C ILE A 122 13.91 8.75 14.99
N VAL A 123 13.95 7.85 14.01
CA VAL A 123 14.88 6.70 14.01
C VAL A 123 16.33 7.17 13.99
N ALA A 124 16.65 8.22 13.20
CA ALA A 124 17.99 8.79 13.16
C ALA A 124 18.42 9.35 14.54
N ALA A 125 17.54 10.12 15.20
CA ALA A 125 17.81 10.67 16.52
C ALA A 125 18.04 9.57 17.57
N LEU A 126 17.20 8.52 17.57
CA LEU A 126 17.37 7.37 18.47
C LEU A 126 18.70 6.65 18.23
N GLY A 127 19.09 6.47 16.97
CA GLY A 127 20.38 5.87 16.62
C GLY A 127 21.57 6.65 17.17
N VAL A 128 21.53 7.98 17.11
CA VAL A 128 22.58 8.85 17.68
C VAL A 128 22.66 8.67 19.20
N ILE A 129 21.52 8.68 19.91
CA ILE A 129 21.47 8.53 21.38
C ILE A 129 22.05 7.18 21.82
N ILE A 130 21.69 6.09 21.12
CA ILE A 130 22.20 4.74 21.42
C ILE A 130 23.73 4.70 21.20
N LEU A 131 24.21 5.26 20.10
CA LEU A 131 25.63 5.28 19.78
C LEU A 131 26.43 6.09 20.81
N THR A 132 25.96 7.29 21.19
CA THR A 132 26.63 8.12 22.21
C THR A 132 26.65 7.41 23.55
N SER A 133 25.56 6.76 23.95
CA SER A 133 25.49 6.00 25.21
C SER A 133 26.47 4.83 25.22
N TYR A 134 26.58 4.11 24.10
CA TYR A 134 27.55 3.02 23.93
C TYR A 134 29.00 3.52 24.05
N ILE A 135 29.34 4.65 23.41
CA ILE A 135 30.68 5.24 23.46
C ILE A 135 31.03 5.70 24.88
N LEU A 136 30.10 6.35 25.58
CA LEU A 136 30.31 6.79 26.97
C LEU A 136 30.57 5.61 27.89
N ARG A 137 29.75 4.55 27.80
CA ARG A 137 29.91 3.32 28.59
C ARG A 137 31.23 2.59 28.33
N LYS A 138 31.81 2.68 27.13
CA LYS A 138 33.10 2.07 26.80
C LYS A 138 34.30 2.86 27.34
N LYS A 139 34.10 4.15 27.66
CA LYS A 139 35.15 5.01 28.23
C LYS A 139 35.27 4.87 29.75
N GLU A 140 34.26 4.28 30.40
CA GLU A 140 34.27 3.84 31.81
C GLU A 140 34.87 2.44 31.94
#